data_AF-A0A8S3I9F0-F1
#
_entry.id   AF-A0A8S3I9F0-F1
#
_cell.length_a   1.000
_cell.length_b   1.000
_cell.length_c   1.000
_cell.angle_alpha   90.00
_cell.angle_beta   90.00
_cell.angle_gamma   90.00
#
_symmetry.space_group_name_H-M   'P 1'
#
loop_
_entity.id
_entity.type
_entity.pdbx_description
1 polymer ?
#
loop_
_entity_poly.entity_id
_entity_poly.type
_entity_poly.pdbx_seq_one_letter_code
_entity_poly.pdbx_strand_id
1 'polypeptide(L)'
;MPLKLGCVAVLNRNPVEIEQNISFSEMRRREAQFFIDNCTHFDDAPDELKGSEQLVRRLVSIQQERIRSTFPQILQKLKDKIQEKNAELTAMPVMITSEHEFSMKFYQLVHELQGIIQMKLDGNYNIINVDRNTVQSDSDSNDDACLENDRLAYHIYACQQRFKNRLKECFKNISSLEYHKNVWKAITDTSGITLPNIYAPHLIQRLFQEEIGHVPDTLQPDIQQILFTFSRQT
;
A
#
# COMPACT_ATOMS: atom_id res chain seq x y z
N MET A 1 -23.46 45.30 9.60
CA MET A 1 -23.42 43.88 10.02
C MET A 1 -23.82 43.79 11.49
N PRO A 2 -24.84 43.01 11.87
CA PRO A 2 -25.21 42.87 13.28
C PRO A 2 -24.17 42.05 14.06
N LEU A 3 -23.75 42.54 15.22
CA LEU A 3 -22.79 41.86 16.10
C LEU A 3 -23.47 40.66 16.78
N LYS A 4 -22.99 39.43 16.52
CA LYS A 4 -23.57 38.18 17.03
C LYS A 4 -23.61 38.06 18.57
N LEU A 5 -22.74 38.78 19.27
CA LEU A 5 -22.57 38.70 20.72
C LEU A 5 -23.06 39.94 21.47
N GLY A 6 -23.54 40.96 20.75
CA GLY A 6 -23.97 42.25 21.31
C GLY A 6 -22.82 43.17 21.72
N CYS A 7 -23.18 44.31 22.33
CA CYS A 7 -22.28 45.29 22.91
C CYS A 7 -22.64 45.51 24.38
N VAL A 8 -21.63 45.62 25.25
CA VAL A 8 -21.80 45.97 26.66
C VAL A 8 -21.05 47.27 26.91
N ALA A 9 -21.71 48.25 27.51
CA ALA A 9 -21.11 49.53 27.86
C ALA A 9 -20.47 49.43 29.25
N VAL A 10 -19.21 49.86 29.37
CA VAL A 10 -18.44 49.82 30.62
C VAL A 10 -17.74 51.15 30.80
N LEU A 11 -17.70 51.64 32.04
CA LEU A 11 -16.94 52.84 32.39
C LEU A 11 -15.50 52.44 32.76
N ASN A 12 -14.53 53.00 32.05
CA ASN A 12 -13.11 52.79 32.33
C ASN A 12 -12.58 53.83 33.31
N ARG A 13 -11.48 53.48 34.00
CA ARG A 13 -10.77 54.40 34.89
C ARG A 13 -10.14 55.56 34.12
N ASN A 14 -10.25 56.75 34.67
CA ASN A 14 -9.51 57.91 34.17
C ASN A 14 -8.05 57.88 34.66
N PRO A 15 -7.09 58.48 33.92
CA PRO A 15 -5.67 58.45 34.30
C PRO A 15 -5.38 59.03 35.69
N VAL A 16 -6.13 60.05 36.11
CA VAL A 16 -6.04 60.64 37.45
C VAL A 16 -6.47 59.68 38.56
N GLU A 17 -7.45 58.81 38.28
CA GLU A 17 -7.95 57.82 39.25
C GLU A 17 -7.01 56.62 39.40
N ILE A 18 -6.19 56.36 38.38
CA ILE A 18 -5.14 55.34 38.39
C ILE A 18 -4.01 55.79 39.33
N GLU A 19 -3.61 57.07 39.24
CA GLU A 19 -2.60 57.66 40.14
C GLU A 19 -3.04 57.67 41.61
N GLN A 20 -4.34 57.81 41.86
CA GLN A 20 -4.94 57.81 43.20
C GLN A 20 -5.22 56.41 43.77
N ASN A 21 -4.90 55.33 43.04
CA ASN A 21 -5.09 53.93 43.48
C ASN A 21 -6.50 53.62 44.02
N ILE A 22 -7.54 54.13 43.36
CA ILE A 22 -8.93 53.90 43.78
C ILE A 22 -9.26 52.41 43.69
N SER A 23 -9.92 51.89 44.73
CA SER A 23 -10.22 50.46 44.80
C SER A 23 -11.21 50.04 43.70
N PHE A 24 -11.14 48.77 43.25
CA PHE A 24 -12.05 48.24 42.23
C PHE A 24 -13.51 48.23 42.69
N SER A 25 -13.77 48.12 43.99
CA SER A 25 -15.11 48.12 44.58
C SER A 25 -15.75 49.52 44.55
N GLU A 26 -14.96 50.56 44.82
CA GLU A 26 -15.42 51.95 44.73
C GLU A 26 -15.68 52.35 43.27
N MET A 27 -14.86 51.86 42.34
CA MET A 27 -15.05 52.09 40.91
C MET A 27 -16.36 51.46 40.40
N ARG A 28 -16.68 50.23 40.83
CA ARG A 28 -17.98 49.58 40.51
C ARG A 28 -19.18 50.36 41.05
N ARG A 29 -19.08 50.95 42.25
CA ARG A 29 -20.14 51.82 42.79
C ARG A 29 -20.32 53.09 41.99
N ARG A 30 -19.23 53.74 41.59
CA ARG A 30 -19.27 54.94 40.74
C ARG A 30 -19.80 54.64 39.35
N GLU A 31 -19.42 53.51 38.76
CA GLU A 31 -19.97 53.04 37.49
C GLU A 31 -21.49 52.86 37.58
N ALA A 32 -21.98 52.20 38.64
CA ALA A 32 -23.42 52.06 38.87
C ALA A 32 -24.11 53.42 39.05
N GLN A 33 -23.52 54.36 39.78
CA GLN A 33 -24.04 55.72 39.94
C GLN A 33 -24.04 56.49 38.62
N PHE A 34 -22.97 56.37 37.82
CA PHE A 34 -22.85 57.02 36.51
C PHE A 34 -23.94 56.56 35.53
N PHE A 35 -24.28 55.27 35.53
CA PHE A 35 -25.37 54.74 34.70
C PHE A 35 -26.77 55.14 35.20
N ILE A 36 -26.94 55.42 36.50
CA ILE A 36 -28.19 55.95 37.08
C ILE A 36 -28.32 57.46 36.78
N ASP A 37 -27.23 58.22 36.90
CA ASP A 37 -27.24 59.67 36.72
C ASP A 37 -27.38 60.07 35.24
N ASN A 38 -26.89 59.23 34.31
CA ASN A 38 -26.96 59.46 32.86
C ASN A 38 -28.03 58.61 32.15
N CYS A 39 -29.16 58.32 32.82
CA CYS A 39 -30.24 57.49 32.26
C CYS A 39 -30.72 57.95 30.86
N THR A 40 -30.76 59.25 30.59
CA THR A 40 -31.30 59.82 29.33
C THR A 40 -30.52 59.42 28.07
N HIS A 41 -29.26 59.00 28.18
CA HIS A 41 -28.44 58.55 27.04
C HIS A 41 -28.40 57.03 26.88
N PHE A 42 -28.90 56.29 27.88
CA PHE A 42 -28.82 54.84 27.96
C PHE A 42 -30.19 54.17 28.15
N ASP A 43 -31.30 54.90 28.01
CA ASP A 43 -32.67 54.38 28.12
C ASP A 43 -33.00 53.32 27.05
N ASP A 44 -32.40 53.44 25.87
CA ASP A 44 -32.56 52.45 24.77
C ASP A 44 -31.78 51.14 25.01
N ALA A 45 -30.83 51.13 25.97
CA ALA A 45 -30.04 49.97 26.30
C ALA A 45 -30.63 49.27 27.54
N PRO A 46 -30.97 47.97 27.47
CA PRO A 46 -31.41 47.23 28.65
C PRO A 46 -30.31 47.21 29.73
N ASP A 47 -30.73 47.26 30.99
CA ASP A 47 -29.82 47.26 32.16
C ASP A 47 -28.93 46.00 32.23
N GLU A 48 -29.29 44.96 31.48
CA GLU A 48 -28.49 43.75 31.29
C GLU A 48 -27.23 43.95 30.43
N LEU A 49 -27.11 45.08 29.71
CA LEU A 49 -25.98 45.43 28.84
C LEU A 49 -25.13 46.59 29.39
N LYS A 50 -25.38 47.01 30.64
CA LYS A 50 -24.66 48.10 31.30
C LYS A 50 -23.80 47.58 32.44
N GLY A 51 -22.57 48.05 32.50
CA GLY A 51 -21.66 47.86 33.62
C GLY A 51 -20.72 46.67 33.50
N SER A 52 -19.60 46.78 34.21
CA SER A 52 -18.53 45.78 34.26
C SER A 52 -18.98 44.42 34.80
N GLU A 53 -19.91 44.39 35.76
CA GLU A 53 -20.45 43.13 36.32
C GLU A 53 -21.22 42.31 35.29
N GLN A 54 -22.03 42.98 34.47
CA GLN A 54 -22.78 42.30 33.42
C GLN A 54 -21.87 41.83 32.29
N LEU A 55 -20.81 42.60 31.97
CA LEU A 55 -19.77 42.15 31.05
C LEU A 55 -19.13 40.84 31.54
N VAL A 56 -18.76 40.76 32.82
CA VAL A 56 -18.15 39.54 33.40
C VAL A 56 -19.12 38.37 33.34
N ARG A 57 -20.38 38.55 33.76
CA ARG A 57 -21.40 37.50 33.69
C ARG A 57 -21.62 37.01 32.27
N ARG A 58 -21.66 37.92 31.30
CA ARG A 58 -21.85 37.58 29.89
C ARG A 58 -20.64 36.83 29.33
N LEU A 59 -19.42 37.27 29.64
CA LEU A 59 -18.19 36.58 29.25
C LEU A 59 -18.13 35.17 29.83
N VAL A 60 -18.47 35.00 31.10
CA VAL A 60 -18.52 33.69 31.75
C VAL A 60 -19.54 32.79 31.07
N SER A 61 -20.74 33.29 30.78
CA SER A 61 -21.77 32.52 30.06
C SER A 61 -21.30 32.10 28.67
N ILE A 62 -20.71 33.01 27.89
CA ILE A 62 -20.18 32.72 26.54
C ILE A 62 -19.05 31.70 26.60
N GLN A 63 -18.15 31.82 27.57
CA GLN A 63 -17.06 30.87 27.74
C GLN A 63 -17.57 29.49 28.14
N GLN A 64 -18.52 29.40 29.07
CA GLN A 64 -19.12 28.12 29.46
C GLN A 64 -19.84 27.44 28.28
N GLU A 65 -20.57 28.19 27.46
CA GLU A 65 -21.23 27.68 26.26
C GLU A 65 -20.22 27.20 25.20
N ARG A 66 -19.15 27.95 24.98
CA ARG A 66 -18.05 27.55 24.09
C ARG A 66 -17.34 26.30 24.58
N ILE A 67 -17.05 26.21 25.88
CA ILE A 67 -16.44 25.01 26.47
C ILE A 67 -17.39 23.83 26.29
N ARG A 68 -18.68 23.97 26.60
CA ARG A 68 -19.66 22.87 26.43
C ARG A 68 -19.81 22.40 24.99
N SER A 69 -19.73 23.30 24.01
CA SER A 69 -19.84 22.94 22.59
C SER A 69 -18.55 22.35 22.02
N THR A 70 -17.38 22.79 22.49
CA THR A 70 -16.08 22.32 21.98
C THR A 70 -15.56 21.08 22.69
N PHE A 71 -15.90 20.88 23.96
CA PHE A 71 -15.39 19.78 24.77
C PHE A 71 -15.71 18.38 24.21
N PRO A 72 -16.94 18.08 23.72
CA PRO A 72 -17.23 16.80 23.09
C PRO A 72 -16.38 16.54 21.84
N GLN A 73 -16.13 17.58 21.04
CA GLN A 73 -15.31 17.48 19.83
C GLN A 73 -13.84 17.18 20.16
N ILE A 74 -13.31 17.83 21.20
CA ILE A 74 -11.95 17.57 21.69
C ILE A 74 -11.85 16.15 22.23
N LEU A 75 -12.85 15.69 22.99
CA LEU A 75 -12.89 14.33 23.52
C LEU A 75 -12.88 13.29 22.39
N GLN A 76 -13.68 13.50 21.35
CA GLN A 76 -13.72 12.61 20.20
C GLN A 76 -12.37 12.57 19.48
N LYS A 77 -11.81 13.74 19.15
CA LYS A 77 -10.47 13.83 18.51
C LYS A 77 -9.38 13.16 19.34
N LEU A 78 -9.46 13.26 20.67
CA LEU A 78 -8.51 12.62 21.56
C LEU A 78 -8.66 11.09 21.56
N LYS A 79 -9.90 10.57 21.55
CA LYS A 79 -10.16 9.14 21.40
C LYS A 79 -9.65 8.61 20.07
N ASP A 80 -9.96 9.30 18.99
CA ASP A 80 -9.53 8.91 17.64
C ASP A 80 -8.00 8.85 17.58
N LYS A 81 -7.32 9.85 18.15
CA LYS A 81 -5.85 9.90 18.20
C LYS A 81 -5.23 8.83 19.10
N ILE A 82 -5.89 8.47 20.20
CA ILE A 82 -5.45 7.34 21.04
C ILE A 82 -5.59 6.03 20.26
N GLN A 83 -6.72 5.84 19.56
CA GLN A 83 -6.95 4.64 18.77
C GLN A 83 -5.95 4.52 17.62
N GLU A 84 -5.69 5.60 16.90
CA GLU A 84 -4.66 5.69 15.86
C GLU A 84 -3.28 5.33 16.41
N LYS A 85 -2.88 5.94 17.53
CA LYS A 85 -1.57 5.67 18.14
C LYS A 85 -1.45 4.25 18.70
N ASN A 86 -2.53 3.68 19.22
CA ASN A 86 -2.54 2.29 19.63
C ASN A 86 -2.42 1.33 18.44
N ALA A 87 -3.07 1.64 17.31
CA ALA A 87 -2.91 0.87 16.08
C ALA A 87 -1.47 0.96 15.54
N GLU A 88 -0.87 2.15 15.56
CA GLU A 88 0.56 2.32 15.23
C GLU A 88 1.47 1.51 16.17
N LEU A 89 1.20 1.52 17.48
CA LEU A 89 1.96 0.73 18.45
C LEU A 89 1.85 -0.78 18.20
N THR A 90 0.68 -1.27 17.79
CA THR A 90 0.51 -2.68 17.43
C THR A 90 1.23 -3.04 16.13
N ALA A 91 1.38 -2.09 15.20
CA ALA A 91 2.14 -2.29 13.97
C ALA A 91 3.66 -2.18 14.18
N MET A 92 4.10 -1.52 15.26
CA MET A 92 5.52 -1.40 15.57
C MET A 92 6.10 -2.75 16.03
N PRO A 93 7.33 -3.09 15.60
CA PRO A 93 8.00 -4.29 16.07
C PRO A 93 8.26 -4.21 17.58
N VAL A 94 8.00 -5.32 18.28
CA VAL A 94 8.21 -5.42 19.73
C VAL A 94 9.66 -5.10 20.06
N MET A 95 9.87 -4.21 21.04
CA MET A 95 11.21 -3.89 21.53
C MET A 95 11.85 -5.14 22.11
N ILE A 96 12.92 -5.61 21.47
CA ILE A 96 13.65 -6.79 21.89
C ILE A 96 14.66 -6.36 22.95
N THR A 97 14.50 -6.87 24.17
CA THR A 97 15.35 -6.46 25.31
C THR A 97 16.38 -7.52 25.67
N SER A 98 16.16 -8.76 25.25
CA SER A 98 17.03 -9.91 25.54
C SER A 98 17.48 -10.63 24.26
N GLU A 99 18.72 -11.15 24.29
CA GLU A 99 19.31 -11.93 23.19
C GLU A 99 18.50 -13.21 22.87
N HIS A 100 17.87 -13.81 23.89
CA HIS A 100 17.01 -14.98 23.71
C HIS A 100 15.71 -14.62 22.97
N GLU A 101 15.12 -13.46 23.28
CA GLU A 101 13.92 -12.96 22.59
C GLU A 101 14.22 -12.66 21.12
N PHE A 102 15.42 -12.13 20.82
CA PHE A 102 15.87 -11.92 19.45
C PHE A 102 15.91 -13.22 18.67
N SER A 103 16.56 -14.24 19.24
CA SER A 103 16.70 -15.55 18.60
C SER A 103 15.33 -16.19 18.35
N MET A 104 14.42 -16.15 19.34
CA MET A 104 13.05 -16.67 19.18
C MET A 104 12.26 -15.93 18.09
N LYS A 105 12.36 -14.59 18.04
CA LYS A 105 11.71 -13.78 17.00
C LYS A 105 12.30 -14.05 15.62
N PHE A 106 13.62 -14.21 15.52
CA PHE A 106 14.29 -14.57 14.28
C PHE A 106 13.83 -15.93 13.76
N TYR A 107 13.78 -16.96 14.61
CA TYR A 107 13.27 -18.27 14.22
C TYR A 107 11.80 -18.23 13.81
N GLN A 108 10.97 -17.42 14.49
CA GLN A 108 9.58 -17.19 14.08
C GLN A 108 9.49 -16.59 12.67
N LEU A 109 10.28 -15.55 12.37
CA LEU A 109 10.33 -14.92 11.04
C LEU A 109 10.82 -15.90 9.97
N VAL A 110 11.84 -16.69 10.27
CA VAL A 110 12.35 -17.71 9.32
C VAL A 110 11.27 -18.77 9.05
N HIS A 111 10.55 -19.23 10.07
CA HIS A 111 9.49 -20.20 9.91
C HIS A 111 8.30 -19.61 9.12
N GLU A 112 7.95 -18.35 9.37
CA GLU A 112 6.93 -17.64 8.59
C GLU A 112 7.32 -17.52 7.12
N LEU A 113 8.55 -17.13 6.82
CA LEU A 113 9.08 -17.08 5.46
C LEU A 113 9.08 -18.47 4.79
N GLN A 114 9.49 -19.51 5.51
CA GLN A 114 9.42 -20.89 5.00
C GLN A 114 7.98 -21.29 4.69
N GLY A 115 7.03 -20.94 5.56
CA GLY A 115 5.61 -21.14 5.32
C GLY A 115 5.12 -20.43 4.05
N ILE A 116 5.46 -19.15 3.88
CA ILE A 116 5.11 -18.38 2.67
C ILE A 116 5.71 -19.03 1.41
N ILE A 117 6.97 -19.47 1.46
CA ILE A 117 7.63 -20.15 0.32
C ILE A 117 6.93 -21.47 -0.01
N GLN A 118 6.62 -22.28 1.00
CA GLN A 118 5.89 -23.54 0.81
C GLN A 118 4.50 -23.29 0.21
N MET A 119 3.77 -22.30 0.72
CA MET A 119 2.46 -21.93 0.18
C MET A 119 2.53 -21.45 -1.27
N LYS A 120 3.57 -20.66 -1.61
CA LYS A 120 3.82 -20.23 -3.00
C LYS A 120 4.20 -21.40 -3.91
N LEU A 121 4.88 -22.42 -3.39
CA LEU A 121 5.25 -23.63 -4.11
C LEU A 121 4.02 -24.53 -4.36
N ASP A 122 3.17 -24.70 -3.35
CA ASP A 122 1.94 -25.49 -3.40
C ASP A 122 0.82 -24.83 -4.23
N GLY A 123 1.03 -23.59 -4.67
CA GLY A 123 0.09 -22.84 -5.51
C GLY A 123 -1.04 -22.17 -4.74
N ASN A 124 -0.95 -22.08 -3.40
CA ASN A 124 -1.93 -21.40 -2.56
C ASN A 124 -1.54 -19.92 -2.36
N TYR A 125 -1.88 -19.08 -3.34
CA TYR A 125 -1.55 -17.64 -3.34
C TYR A 125 -2.60 -16.76 -2.62
N ASN A 126 -3.65 -17.35 -2.06
CA ASN A 126 -4.79 -16.60 -1.48
C ASN A 126 -4.46 -15.85 -0.18
N ILE A 127 -3.23 -15.93 0.34
CA ILE A 127 -2.93 -15.55 1.73
C ILE A 127 -1.95 -14.35 1.84
N ILE A 128 -1.46 -13.78 0.73
CA ILE A 128 -0.66 -12.54 0.78
C ILE A 128 -1.54 -11.29 0.61
N ASN A 129 -2.74 -11.33 1.21
CA ASN A 129 -3.56 -10.13 1.45
C ASN A 129 -3.71 -9.91 2.96
N VAL A 130 -2.64 -10.17 3.71
CA VAL A 130 -2.57 -9.82 5.12
C VAL A 130 -1.84 -8.49 5.22
N ASP A 131 -2.65 -7.47 5.51
CA ASP A 131 -2.32 -6.11 5.98
C ASP A 131 -1.93 -5.02 4.95
N ARG A 132 -2.75 -4.86 3.91
CA ARG A 132 -2.94 -3.56 3.22
C ARG A 132 -4.30 -2.89 3.55
N ASN A 133 -4.79 -3.06 4.78
CA ASN A 133 -5.93 -2.29 5.29
C ASN A 133 -5.54 -0.87 5.77
N THR A 134 -4.38 -0.36 5.35
CA THR A 134 -4.07 1.08 5.40
C THR A 134 -4.31 1.66 4.01
N VAL A 135 -5.17 2.68 3.97
CA VAL A 135 -5.64 3.46 2.80
C VAL A 135 -6.92 2.92 2.17
N GLN A 136 -8.02 3.16 2.88
CA GLN A 136 -9.32 3.37 2.25
C GLN A 136 -9.54 4.88 2.14
N SER A 137 -9.20 5.46 0.98
CA SER A 137 -9.83 6.68 0.46
C SER A 137 -9.41 6.90 -0.99
N ASP A 138 -10.34 6.52 -1.86
CA ASP A 138 -10.78 7.26 -3.06
C ASP A 138 -9.74 7.60 -4.13
N SER A 139 -9.56 6.65 -5.05
CA SER A 139 -9.38 6.98 -6.46
C SER A 139 -9.74 5.78 -7.32
N ASP A 140 -10.81 5.96 -8.11
CA ASP A 140 -11.15 5.14 -9.28
C ASP A 140 -9.92 4.97 -10.18
N SER A 141 -9.24 3.82 -10.11
CA SER A 141 -8.45 3.31 -11.22
C SER A 141 -8.53 1.79 -11.26
N ASN A 142 -8.88 1.29 -12.44
CA ASN A 142 -8.99 -0.12 -12.82
C ASN A 142 -7.63 -0.85 -12.79
N ASP A 143 -6.89 -0.78 -11.68
CA ASP A 143 -5.56 -1.39 -11.53
C ASP A 143 -5.59 -2.72 -10.77
N ASP A 144 -6.73 -3.43 -10.81
CA ASP A 144 -6.91 -4.77 -10.22
C ASP A 144 -6.29 -5.89 -11.11
N ALA A 145 -5.67 -5.54 -12.23
CA ALA A 145 -5.00 -6.49 -13.13
C ALA A 145 -3.59 -6.92 -12.63
N CYS A 146 -3.09 -6.31 -11.56
CA CYS A 146 -1.75 -6.62 -11.03
C CYS A 146 -1.73 -7.80 -10.04
N LEU A 147 -2.86 -8.18 -9.43
CA LEU A 147 -2.91 -9.25 -8.43
C LEU A 147 -3.12 -10.65 -9.01
N GLU A 148 -3.74 -10.78 -10.20
CA GLU A 148 -3.95 -12.08 -10.84
C GLU A 148 -2.68 -12.65 -11.51
N ASN A 149 -1.68 -11.80 -11.79
CA ASN A 149 -0.50 -12.17 -12.57
C ASN A 149 0.67 -12.71 -11.73
N ASP A 150 0.65 -12.61 -10.40
CA ASP A 150 1.78 -12.97 -9.53
C ASP A 150 1.89 -14.48 -9.22
N ARG A 151 1.05 -15.30 -9.84
CA ARG A 151 1.08 -16.76 -9.65
C ARG A 151 2.30 -17.32 -10.36
N LEU A 152 3.30 -17.79 -9.60
CA LEU A 152 4.52 -18.40 -10.14
C LEU A 152 4.21 -19.51 -11.16
N ALA A 153 3.17 -20.32 -10.90
CA ALA A 153 2.68 -21.35 -11.81
C ALA A 153 2.29 -20.80 -13.20
N TYR A 154 1.67 -19.61 -13.26
CA TYR A 154 1.31 -18.96 -14.52
C TYR A 154 2.54 -18.53 -15.31
N HIS A 155 3.55 -17.94 -14.65
CA HIS A 155 4.80 -17.57 -15.31
C HIS A 155 5.59 -18.78 -15.81
N ILE A 156 5.63 -19.86 -15.03
CA ILE A 156 6.25 -21.13 -15.45
C ILE A 156 5.52 -21.67 -16.69
N TYR A 157 4.18 -21.72 -16.66
CA TYR A 157 3.38 -22.17 -17.79
C TYR A 157 3.56 -21.31 -19.04
N ALA A 158 3.57 -19.98 -18.90
CA ALA A 158 3.82 -19.06 -20.00
C ALA A 158 5.22 -19.26 -20.60
N CYS A 159 6.23 -19.48 -19.76
CA CYS A 159 7.58 -19.82 -20.20
C CYS A 159 7.60 -21.14 -20.99
N GLN A 160 6.93 -22.18 -20.49
CA GLN A 160 6.80 -23.47 -21.19
C GLN A 160 6.08 -23.33 -22.54
N GLN A 161 5.05 -22.51 -22.63
CA GLN A 161 4.34 -22.29 -23.89
C GLN A 161 5.17 -21.51 -24.91
N ARG A 162 5.91 -20.49 -24.47
CA ARG A 162 6.88 -19.79 -25.32
C ARG A 162 7.95 -20.76 -25.83
N PHE A 163 8.44 -21.63 -24.97
CA PHE A 163 9.40 -22.67 -25.34
C PHE A 163 8.81 -23.63 -26.38
N LYS A 164 7.61 -24.16 -26.15
CA LYS A 164 6.89 -25.02 -27.10
C LYS A 164 6.74 -24.35 -28.47
N ASN A 165 6.39 -23.07 -28.50
CA ASN A 165 6.23 -22.33 -29.75
C ASN A 165 7.57 -22.15 -30.48
N ARG A 166 8.65 -21.87 -29.74
CA ARG A 166 10.01 -21.84 -30.31
C ARG A 166 10.42 -23.19 -30.89
N LEU A 167 10.18 -24.29 -30.18
CA LEU A 167 10.44 -25.64 -30.72
C LEU A 167 9.66 -25.89 -32.01
N LYS A 168 8.38 -25.51 -32.06
CA LYS A 168 7.58 -25.63 -33.28
C LYS A 168 8.15 -24.81 -34.43
N GLU A 169 8.70 -23.62 -34.18
CA GLU A 169 9.32 -22.81 -35.22
C GLU A 169 10.60 -23.43 -35.77
N CYS A 170 11.46 -24.00 -34.90
CA CYS A 170 12.65 -24.72 -35.32
C CYS A 170 12.31 -25.97 -36.17
N PHE A 171 11.34 -26.79 -35.73
CA PHE A 171 11.02 -28.06 -36.39
C PHE A 171 10.03 -27.96 -37.57
N LYS A 172 9.44 -26.80 -37.85
CA LYS A 172 8.62 -26.58 -39.07
C LYS A 172 9.43 -26.77 -40.36
N ASN A 173 10.75 -26.66 -40.28
CA ASN A 173 11.64 -26.83 -41.43
C ASN A 173 11.72 -28.28 -41.93
N ILE A 174 11.36 -29.29 -41.12
CA ILE A 174 11.37 -30.71 -41.53
C ILE A 174 10.44 -30.97 -42.73
N SER A 175 9.33 -30.23 -42.84
CA SER A 175 8.39 -30.38 -43.97
C SER A 175 8.73 -29.48 -45.16
N SER A 176 9.81 -28.70 -45.07
CA SER A 176 10.24 -27.80 -46.15
C SER A 176 10.73 -28.58 -47.38
N LEU A 177 10.57 -28.00 -48.56
CA LEU A 177 11.13 -28.50 -49.81
C LEU A 177 12.67 -28.56 -49.75
N GLU A 178 13.28 -27.64 -49.00
CA GLU A 178 14.74 -27.56 -48.80
C GLU A 178 15.26 -28.71 -47.93
N TYR A 179 14.50 -29.09 -46.89
CA TYR A 179 14.83 -30.24 -46.05
C TYR A 179 14.71 -31.55 -46.83
N HIS A 180 13.66 -31.73 -47.63
CA HIS A 180 13.55 -32.88 -48.54
C HIS A 180 14.75 -32.98 -49.48
N LYS A 181 15.24 -31.86 -50.01
CA LYS A 181 16.44 -31.83 -50.86
C LYS A 181 17.70 -32.26 -50.09
N ASN A 182 17.84 -31.84 -48.84
CA ASN A 182 18.94 -32.26 -47.96
C ASN A 182 18.86 -33.75 -47.60
N VAL A 183 17.66 -34.27 -47.29
CA VAL A 183 17.43 -35.70 -47.05
C VAL A 183 17.75 -36.52 -48.29
N TRP A 184 17.30 -36.10 -49.47
CA TRP A 184 17.63 -36.78 -50.73
C TRP A 184 19.13 -36.78 -51.00
N LYS A 185 19.81 -35.67 -50.76
CA LYS A 185 21.28 -35.60 -50.87
C LYS A 185 21.96 -36.56 -49.90
N ALA A 186 21.52 -36.61 -48.64
CA ALA A 186 22.08 -37.51 -47.64
C ALA A 186 21.83 -39.00 -47.99
N ILE A 187 20.68 -39.32 -48.58
CA ILE A 187 20.36 -40.67 -49.10
C ILE A 187 21.24 -41.03 -50.29
N THR A 188 21.45 -40.11 -51.25
CA THR A 188 22.35 -40.36 -52.39
C THR A 188 23.80 -40.50 -51.94
N ASP A 189 24.23 -39.71 -50.96
CA ASP A 189 25.60 -39.74 -50.42
C ASP A 189 25.87 -41.05 -49.63
N THR A 190 24.82 -41.73 -49.14
CA THR A 190 24.92 -43.03 -48.46
C THR A 190 24.55 -44.22 -49.35
N SER A 191 24.15 -43.96 -50.59
CA SER A 191 23.85 -45.00 -51.58
C SER A 191 25.15 -45.76 -51.93
N GLY A 192 25.24 -47.02 -51.50
CA GLY A 192 26.44 -47.86 -51.64
C GLY A 192 26.93 -48.48 -50.33
N ILE A 193 26.52 -47.97 -49.17
CA ILE A 193 26.90 -48.51 -47.85
C ILE A 193 25.81 -49.46 -47.30
N THR A 194 24.55 -49.27 -47.70
CA THR A 194 23.41 -50.06 -47.22
C THR A 194 22.57 -50.64 -48.36
N LEU A 195 21.80 -51.69 -48.05
CA LEU A 195 20.93 -52.37 -49.00
C LEU A 195 19.87 -51.39 -49.55
N PRO A 196 19.50 -51.48 -50.84
CA PRO A 196 18.59 -50.54 -51.50
C PRO A 196 17.20 -50.35 -50.85
N ASN A 197 16.84 -51.24 -49.92
CA ASN A 197 15.53 -51.30 -49.28
C ASN A 197 15.57 -51.02 -47.76
N ILE A 198 16.75 -50.73 -47.19
CA ILE A 198 16.90 -50.49 -45.75
C ILE A 198 17.68 -49.20 -45.55
N TYR A 199 17.01 -48.17 -45.03
CA TYR A 199 17.67 -46.94 -44.63
C TYR A 199 18.57 -47.19 -43.43
N ALA A 200 19.79 -46.67 -43.51
CA ALA A 200 20.75 -46.85 -42.45
C ALA A 200 20.39 -46.02 -41.20
N PRO A 201 20.46 -46.57 -39.98
CA PRO A 201 20.13 -45.84 -38.75
C PRO A 201 21.04 -44.62 -38.52
N HIS A 202 22.28 -44.66 -39.02
CA HIS A 202 23.22 -43.54 -38.95
C HIS A 202 22.79 -42.33 -39.80
N LEU A 203 21.99 -42.54 -40.85
CA LEU A 203 21.44 -41.46 -41.67
C LEU A 203 20.42 -40.64 -40.86
N ILE A 204 19.52 -41.35 -40.17
CA ILE A 204 18.51 -40.74 -39.30
C ILE A 204 19.20 -40.01 -38.15
N GLN A 205 20.21 -40.64 -37.54
CA GLN A 205 20.99 -40.02 -36.46
C GLN A 205 21.68 -38.72 -36.92
N ARG A 206 22.27 -38.71 -38.11
CA ARG A 206 22.93 -37.52 -38.68
C ARG A 206 21.94 -36.39 -38.97
N LEU A 207 20.83 -36.71 -39.62
CA LEU A 207 19.77 -35.74 -39.92
C LEU A 207 19.16 -35.16 -38.63
N PHE A 208 19.01 -35.98 -37.59
CA PHE A 208 18.50 -35.54 -36.30
C PHE A 208 19.51 -34.65 -35.55
N GLN A 209 20.81 -34.96 -35.63
CA GLN A 209 21.87 -34.14 -35.03
C GLN A 209 22.00 -32.77 -35.71
N GLU A 210 21.85 -32.70 -37.04
CA GLU A 210 21.85 -31.44 -37.79
C GLU A 210 20.66 -30.55 -37.37
N GLU A 211 19.47 -31.14 -37.17
CA GLU A 211 18.28 -30.41 -36.70
C GLU A 211 18.38 -29.98 -35.23
N ILE A 212 19.02 -30.77 -34.36
CA ILE A 212 19.30 -30.37 -32.96
C ILE A 212 20.30 -29.23 -32.90
N GLY A 213 21.22 -29.15 -33.86
CA GLY A 213 22.16 -28.02 -33.98
C GLY A 213 21.47 -26.67 -34.20
N HIS A 214 20.21 -26.67 -34.65
CA HIS A 214 19.40 -25.46 -34.81
C HIS A 214 18.61 -25.06 -33.55
N VAL A 215 18.63 -25.88 -32.49
CA VAL A 215 18.05 -25.55 -31.18
C VAL A 215 19.07 -24.74 -30.37
N PRO A 216 18.69 -23.63 -29.72
CA PRO A 216 19.63 -22.79 -28.98
C PRO A 216 20.41 -23.57 -27.90
N ASP A 217 21.69 -23.23 -27.74
CA ASP A 217 22.74 -23.93 -26.96
C ASP A 217 22.40 -24.24 -25.49
N THR A 218 21.38 -23.60 -24.92
CA THR A 218 20.99 -23.79 -23.51
C THR A 218 20.34 -25.14 -23.20
N LEU A 219 19.97 -25.93 -24.21
CA LEU A 219 19.28 -27.23 -24.06
C LEU A 219 20.02 -28.41 -24.71
N GLN A 220 21.16 -28.15 -25.35
CA GLN A 220 22.01 -29.19 -25.94
C GLN A 220 22.39 -30.33 -24.97
N PRO A 221 22.79 -30.09 -23.71
CA PRO A 221 23.26 -31.18 -22.86
C PRO A 221 22.14 -32.15 -22.44
N ASP A 222 20.96 -31.64 -22.10
CA ASP A 222 19.83 -32.46 -21.63
C ASP A 222 19.21 -33.29 -22.76
N ILE A 223 19.13 -32.72 -23.97
CA ILE A 223 18.63 -33.43 -25.17
C ILE A 223 19.63 -34.50 -25.63
N GLN A 224 20.94 -34.22 -25.54
CA GLN A 224 21.98 -35.21 -25.82
C GLN A 224 21.92 -36.40 -24.86
N GLN A 225 21.59 -36.18 -23.58
CA GLN A 225 21.50 -37.24 -22.57
C GLN A 225 20.30 -38.18 -22.83
N ILE A 226 19.18 -37.64 -23.33
CA ILE A 226 18.01 -38.42 -23.78
C ILE A 226 18.32 -39.22 -25.05
N LEU A 227 19.09 -38.67 -25.98
CA LEU A 227 19.50 -39.39 -27.20
C LEU A 227 20.53 -40.49 -26.94
N PHE A 228 21.42 -40.26 -25.98
CA PHE A 228 22.38 -41.28 -25.54
C PHE A 228 21.67 -42.49 -24.93
N THR A 229 20.57 -42.27 -24.21
CA THR A 229 19.74 -43.35 -23.64
C THR A 229 18.95 -44.11 -24.70
N PHE A 230 18.44 -43.43 -25.74
CA PHE A 230 17.79 -44.08 -26.88
C PHE A 230 18.75 -44.93 -27.73
N SER A 231 19.99 -44.47 -27.98
CA SER A 231 20.96 -45.25 -28.78
C SER A 231 21.49 -46.51 -28.08
N ARG A 232 21.34 -46.61 -26.75
CA ARG A 232 21.74 -47.79 -25.97
C ARG A 232 20.66 -48.88 -25.93
N GLN A 233 19.45 -48.60 -26.39
CA GLN A 233 18.32 -49.53 -26.34
C GLN A 233 17.97 -50.20 -27.69
N THR A 234 18.70 -49.88 -28.77
CA THR A 234 18.62 -50.53 -30.08
C THR A 234 19.93 -51.22 -30.42
#